data_AF-A0A2U1MYR4-F1
#
_entry.id   AF-A0A2U1MYR4-F1
#
_cell.length_a   1.000
_cell.length_b   1.000
_cell.length_c   1.000
_cell.angle_alpha   90.00
_cell.angle_beta   90.00
_cell.angle_gamma   90.00
#
_symmetry.space_group_name_H-M   'P 1'
#
loop_
_entity.id
_entity.type
_entity.pdbx_description
1 polymer ?
#
loop_
_entity_poly.entity_id
_entity_poly.type
_entity_poly.pdbx_seq_one_letter_code
_entity_poly.pdbx_strand_id
1 'polypeptide(L)'
;MKDVGQDVPTSSQVGVSKQVNKSTKLTMKPKNVQMKRTGRDSTGSRMFKEFMVKQNEKQDRLIEILKSNASGVNKDDPYSASSCMIVLNGMIDGGMMADDSPLYYLAMDLFKDANTRELFLNMRSDDSRLKWLQHKQD
;
A
#
# COMPACT_ATOMS: atom_id res chain seq x y z
N MET A 1 31.92 37.71 0.50
CA MET A 1 31.02 37.56 -0.67
C MET A 1 31.75 36.72 -1.71
N LYS A 2 31.10 35.61 -2.10
CA LYS A 2 31.17 34.88 -3.39
C LYS A 2 32.54 34.34 -3.85
N ASP A 3 32.63 33.00 -3.76
CA ASP A 3 33.55 32.12 -4.49
C ASP A 3 32.72 31.41 -5.58
N VAL A 4 33.13 31.50 -6.86
CA VAL A 4 32.64 30.73 -8.03
C VAL A 4 33.72 30.71 -9.12
N GLY A 5 33.97 29.53 -9.70
CA GLY A 5 34.44 29.33 -11.09
C GLY A 5 35.70 28.45 -11.21
N GLN A 6 35.58 27.13 -11.38
CA GLN A 6 35.67 26.37 -12.65
C GLN A 6 37.04 26.42 -13.35
N ASP A 7 37.74 25.27 -13.53
CA ASP A 7 37.65 24.48 -14.76
C ASP A 7 38.56 23.21 -14.80
N VAL A 8 38.16 22.33 -15.71
CA VAL A 8 38.59 20.99 -16.15
C VAL A 8 40.11 20.73 -16.33
N PRO A 9 40.57 19.46 -16.29
CA PRO A 9 41.69 19.04 -17.12
C PRO A 9 41.33 17.91 -18.10
N THR A 10 41.69 18.15 -19.37
CA THR A 10 41.68 17.17 -20.48
C THR A 10 43.11 16.83 -20.85
N SER A 11 43.32 15.54 -21.18
CA SER A 11 44.34 15.00 -22.09
C SER A 11 45.81 15.03 -21.66
N SER A 12 46.45 13.87 -21.63
CA SER A 12 47.35 13.45 -22.73
C SER A 12 47.88 12.04 -22.54
N GLN A 13 48.11 11.38 -23.68
CA GLN A 13 48.42 9.98 -23.87
C GLN A 13 49.94 9.78 -24.04
N VAL A 14 50.36 8.50 -24.04
CA VAL A 14 51.54 7.89 -24.73
C VAL A 14 52.70 7.47 -23.83
N GLY A 15 53.09 6.19 -23.95
CA GLY A 15 54.46 5.76 -23.67
C GLY A 15 54.69 4.32 -23.18
N VAL A 16 54.06 3.28 -23.75
CA VAL A 16 54.49 1.89 -23.46
C VAL A 16 55.57 1.46 -24.46
N SER A 17 56.79 1.30 -23.97
CA SER A 17 57.91 0.68 -24.71
C SER A 17 58.25 -0.70 -24.14
N LYS A 18 58.75 -1.54 -25.04
CA LYS A 18 58.89 -3.00 -25.04
C LYS A 18 59.89 -3.52 -24.00
N GLN A 19 59.70 -4.76 -23.49
CA GLN A 19 60.54 -5.91 -23.89
C GLN A 19 59.98 -7.26 -23.37
N VAL A 20 60.05 -8.24 -24.25
CA VAL A 20 59.64 -9.65 -24.16
C VAL A 20 60.63 -10.47 -23.35
N ASN A 21 60.14 -11.40 -22.50
CA ASN A 21 60.86 -12.64 -22.17
C ASN A 21 59.92 -13.84 -22.33
N LYS A 22 60.31 -14.73 -23.24
CA LYS A 22 59.61 -15.97 -23.62
C LYS A 22 59.79 -17.02 -22.52
N SER A 23 58.72 -17.70 -22.11
CA SER A 23 58.79 -18.94 -21.32
C SER A 23 58.12 -20.09 -22.07
N THR A 24 58.81 -21.22 -22.03
CA THR A 24 58.74 -22.40 -22.87
C THR A 24 57.40 -23.15 -22.76
N LYS A 25 56.83 -23.56 -23.91
CA LYS A 25 55.67 -24.46 -24.00
C LYS A 25 55.99 -25.82 -23.37
N LEU A 26 55.30 -26.17 -22.29
CA LEU A 26 55.07 -27.57 -21.91
C LEU A 26 53.64 -27.95 -22.31
N THR A 27 53.54 -28.72 -23.38
CA THR A 27 52.28 -29.30 -23.84
C THR A 27 51.93 -30.47 -22.94
N MET A 28 51.04 -30.28 -21.97
CA MET A 28 50.34 -31.39 -21.32
C MET A 28 48.87 -31.30 -21.67
N LYS A 29 48.34 -32.34 -22.34
CA LYS A 29 46.92 -32.45 -22.69
C LYS A 29 46.09 -32.39 -21.39
N PRO A 30 45.08 -31.51 -21.28
CA PRO A 30 44.21 -31.51 -20.11
C PRO A 30 43.38 -32.79 -20.11
N LYS A 31 43.55 -33.63 -19.09
CA LYS A 31 42.58 -34.71 -18.80
C LYS A 31 41.29 -34.03 -18.34
N ASN A 32 40.22 -34.16 -19.13
CA ASN A 32 38.89 -33.76 -18.70
C ASN A 32 38.40 -34.78 -17.65
N VAL A 33 38.73 -34.51 -16.39
CA VAL A 33 38.10 -35.18 -15.27
C VAL A 33 36.81 -34.42 -15.01
N GLN A 34 35.67 -34.96 -15.44
CA GLN A 34 34.38 -34.44 -15.01
C GLN A 34 34.26 -34.70 -13.50
N MET A 35 34.56 -33.67 -12.71
CA MET A 35 34.32 -33.65 -11.28
C MET A 35 32.81 -33.66 -11.07
N LYS A 36 32.21 -34.84 -10.91
CA LYS A 36 30.82 -34.96 -10.45
C LYS A 36 30.75 -34.41 -9.03
N ARG A 37 30.31 -33.15 -8.91
CA ARG A 37 29.95 -32.56 -7.62
C ARG A 37 28.67 -33.22 -7.14
N THR A 38 28.76 -34.33 -6.43
CA THR A 38 27.69 -34.76 -5.53
C THR A 38 27.67 -33.74 -4.39
N GLY A 39 26.84 -32.70 -4.54
CA GLY A 39 26.79 -31.59 -3.61
C GLY A 39 26.17 -32.01 -2.28
N ARG A 40 26.98 -32.08 -1.23
CA ARG A 40 26.49 -31.89 0.14
C ARG A 40 26.31 -30.39 0.32
N ASP A 41 25.12 -29.94 0.70
CA ASP A 41 24.89 -28.52 1.02
C ASP A 41 26.00 -28.07 1.98
N SER A 42 26.71 -27.01 1.60
CA SER A 42 27.72 -26.43 2.48
C SER A 42 27.04 -25.90 3.74
N THR A 43 27.77 -25.84 4.86
CA THR A 43 27.23 -25.26 6.10
C THR A 43 26.67 -23.86 5.87
N GLY A 44 27.35 -23.04 5.06
CA GLY A 44 26.86 -21.71 4.68
C GLY A 44 25.57 -21.75 3.84
N SER A 45 25.44 -22.69 2.91
CA SER A 45 24.21 -22.87 2.12
C SER A 45 23.02 -23.29 3.00
N ARG A 46 23.26 -24.16 3.99
CA ARG A 46 22.23 -24.55 4.97
C ARG A 46 21.77 -23.35 5.80
N MET A 47 22.71 -22.57 6.34
CA MET A 47 22.42 -21.37 7.13
C MET A 47 21.64 -20.33 6.32
N PHE A 48 21.99 -20.14 5.04
CA PHE A 48 21.27 -19.23 4.15
C PHE A 48 19.83 -19.70 3.87
N LYS A 49 19.64 -21.01 3.66
CA LYS A 49 18.31 -21.61 3.46
C LYS A 49 17.42 -21.42 4.69
N GLU A 50 17.94 -21.67 5.89
CA GLU A 50 17.23 -21.43 7.16
C GLU A 50 16.86 -19.94 7.33
N PHE A 51 17.76 -19.03 6.97
CA PHE A 51 17.47 -17.60 7.02
C PHE A 51 16.32 -17.20 6.07
N MET A 52 16.31 -17.72 4.84
CA MET A 52 15.25 -17.45 3.86
C MET A 52 13.89 -17.96 4.33
N VAL A 53 13.84 -19.18 4.89
CA VAL A 53 12.59 -19.74 5.45
C VAL A 53 12.08 -18.85 6.59
N LYS A 54 12.95 -18.44 7.50
CA LYS A 54 12.57 -17.56 8.63
C LYS A 54 12.09 -16.18 8.18
N GLN A 55 12.61 -15.65 7.08
CA GLN A 55 12.09 -14.41 6.49
C GLN A 55 10.72 -14.63 5.83
N ASN A 56 10.53 -15.76 5.13
CA ASN A 56 9.26 -16.09 4.49
C ASN A 56 8.13 -16.23 5.52
N GLU A 57 8.37 -16.93 6.63
CA GLU A 57 7.39 -17.06 7.71
C GLU A 57 6.96 -15.71 8.31
N LYS A 58 7.89 -14.74 8.40
CA LYS A 58 7.55 -13.38 8.85
C LYS A 58 6.70 -12.65 7.83
N GLN A 59 6.99 -12.82 6.55
CA GLN A 59 6.20 -12.22 5.48
C GLN A 59 4.80 -12.83 5.40
N ASP A 60 4.67 -14.15 5.57
CA ASP A 60 3.38 -14.84 5.58
C ASP A 60 2.48 -14.32 6.71
N ARG A 61 3.03 -14.14 7.92
CA ARG A 61 2.30 -13.52 9.04
C ARG A 61 1.88 -12.08 8.78
N LEU A 62 2.74 -11.28 8.14
CA LEU A 62 2.39 -9.91 7.76
C LEU A 62 1.31 -9.88 6.68
N ILE A 63 1.35 -10.79 5.72
CA ILE A 63 0.32 -10.96 4.69
C ILE A 63 -1.00 -11.42 5.31
N GLU A 64 -0.95 -12.32 6.30
CA GLU A 64 -2.13 -12.78 7.04
C GLU A 64 -2.78 -11.64 7.85
N ILE A 65 -1.98 -10.82 8.54
CA ILE A 65 -2.44 -9.62 9.25
C ILE A 65 -3.03 -8.62 8.27
N LEU A 66 -2.37 -8.37 7.13
CA LEU A 66 -2.85 -7.45 6.11
C LEU A 66 -4.18 -7.93 5.49
N LYS A 67 -4.32 -9.23 5.21
CA LYS A 67 -5.55 -9.83 4.70
C LYS A 67 -6.68 -9.79 5.74
N SER A 68 -6.36 -10.04 7.00
CA SER A 68 -7.33 -9.97 8.10
C SER A 68 -7.83 -8.54 8.30
N ASN A 69 -6.94 -7.54 8.22
CA ASN A 69 -7.31 -6.12 8.26
C ASN A 69 -8.07 -5.67 7.00
N ALA A 70 -7.74 -6.22 5.83
CA ALA A 70 -8.46 -5.94 4.58
C ALA A 70 -9.87 -6.54 4.57
N SER A 71 -10.12 -7.63 5.31
CA SER A 71 -11.45 -8.24 5.43
C SER A 71 -12.44 -7.43 6.28
N GLY A 72 -11.95 -6.47 7.07
CA GLY A 72 -12.76 -5.53 7.86
C GLY A 72 -12.95 -4.15 7.22
N VAL A 73 -12.22 -3.84 6.14
CA VAL A 73 -12.52 -2.68 5.30
C VAL A 73 -13.67 -3.09 4.39
N ASN A 74 -14.88 -3.00 4.95
CA ASN A 74 -16.04 -2.76 4.11
C ASN A 74 -15.64 -1.65 3.14
N LYS A 75 -15.98 -1.80 1.86
CA LYS A 75 -16.04 -0.63 1.00
C LYS A 75 -16.99 0.32 1.72
N ASP A 76 -16.45 1.32 2.40
CA ASP A 76 -17.25 2.27 3.16
C ASP A 76 -18.07 3.00 2.12
N ASP A 77 -19.29 2.53 1.89
CA ASP A 77 -20.27 3.24 1.11
C ASP A 77 -20.45 4.58 1.83
N PRO A 78 -19.97 5.69 1.25
CA PRO A 78 -20.07 7.00 1.91
C PRO A 78 -21.54 7.33 2.19
N TYR A 79 -22.46 6.71 1.45
CA TYR A 79 -23.91 6.86 1.57
C TYR A 79 -24.60 5.68 2.27
N SER A 80 -23.88 4.98 3.14
CA SER A 80 -24.46 3.91 3.96
C SER A 80 -25.57 4.44 4.87
N ALA A 81 -26.52 3.58 5.24
CA ALA A 81 -27.54 3.91 6.22
C ALA A 81 -26.91 4.34 7.56
N SER A 82 -25.80 3.71 7.96
CA SER A 82 -25.05 4.11 9.16
C SER A 82 -24.53 5.55 9.09
N SER A 83 -24.02 5.97 7.93
CA SER A 83 -23.60 7.36 7.71
C SER A 83 -24.78 8.33 7.86
N CYS A 84 -25.94 7.99 7.31
CA CYS A 84 -27.16 8.78 7.49
C CYS A 84 -27.59 8.86 8.95
N MET A 85 -27.51 7.75 9.71
CA MET A 85 -27.83 7.72 11.14
C MET A 85 -26.93 8.65 11.95
N ILE A 86 -25.63 8.69 11.67
CA ILE A 86 -24.69 9.57 12.37
C ILE A 86 -25.09 11.03 12.19
N VAL A 87 -25.41 11.44 10.96
CA VAL A 87 -25.85 12.81 10.67
C VAL A 87 -27.21 13.10 11.33
N LEU A 88 -28.18 12.19 11.23
CA LEU A 88 -29.50 12.38 11.83
C LEU A 88 -29.44 12.49 13.35
N ASN A 89 -28.63 11.66 14.02
CA ASN A 89 -28.40 11.76 15.46
C ASN A 89 -27.72 13.09 15.81
N GLY A 90 -26.77 13.56 15.01
CA GLY A 90 -26.19 14.89 15.19
C GLY A 90 -27.21 16.03 15.10
N MET A 91 -28.22 15.91 14.23
CA MET A 91 -29.33 16.86 14.15
C MET A 91 -30.21 16.83 15.41
N ILE A 92 -30.47 15.64 15.96
CA ILE A 92 -31.22 15.46 17.22
C ILE A 92 -30.44 16.06 18.40
N ASP A 93 -29.17 15.70 18.53
CA ASP A 93 -28.28 16.21 19.58
C ASP A 93 -28.11 17.74 19.48
N GLY A 94 -28.16 18.28 18.27
CA GLY A 94 -28.17 19.72 17.99
C GLY A 94 -29.50 20.43 18.27
N GLY A 95 -30.53 19.70 18.72
CA GLY A 95 -31.85 20.26 19.05
C GLY A 95 -32.68 20.67 17.85
N MET A 96 -32.36 20.21 16.64
CA MET A 96 -33.12 20.53 15.42
C MET A 96 -34.41 19.72 15.30
N MET A 97 -34.45 18.53 15.92
CA MET A 97 -35.61 17.64 15.95
C MET A 97 -35.57 16.73 17.18
N ALA A 98 -36.73 16.25 17.63
CA ALA A 98 -36.84 15.29 18.73
C ALA A 98 -36.54 13.86 18.25
N ASP A 99 -36.02 13.03 19.16
CA ASP A 99 -35.66 11.62 18.93
C ASP A 99 -36.87 10.72 18.67
N ASP A 100 -38.05 11.14 19.11
CA ASP A 100 -39.34 10.47 18.91
C ASP A 100 -40.25 11.18 17.89
N SER A 101 -39.72 12.14 17.14
CA SER A 101 -40.52 12.92 16.20
C SER A 101 -40.98 12.09 14.99
N PRO A 102 -42.15 12.39 14.39
CA PRO A 102 -42.56 11.78 13.12
C PRO A 102 -41.51 11.91 12.00
N LEU A 103 -40.74 13.00 12.02
CA LEU A 103 -39.63 13.25 11.10
C LEU A 103 -38.50 12.23 11.26
N TYR A 104 -38.21 11.78 12.49
CA TYR A 104 -37.21 10.75 12.74
C TYR A 104 -37.59 9.43 12.08
N TYR A 105 -38.84 8.98 12.31
CA TYR A 105 -39.35 7.75 11.71
C TYR A 105 -39.44 7.84 10.18
N LEU A 106 -39.87 9.00 9.65
CA LEU A 106 -39.86 9.26 8.21
C LEU A 106 -38.45 9.15 7.62
N ALA A 107 -37.44 9.71 8.29
CA ALA A 107 -36.04 9.58 7.86
C ALA A 107 -35.58 8.12 7.82
N MET A 108 -35.96 7.30 8.81
CA MET A 108 -35.66 5.86 8.82
C MET A 108 -36.25 5.13 7.61
N ASP A 109 -37.47 5.49 7.22
CA ASP A 109 -38.12 4.91 6.05
C ASP A 109 -37.48 5.37 4.75
N LEU A 110 -37.13 6.65 4.63
CA LEU A 110 -36.44 7.19 3.46
C LEU A 110 -35.08 6.51 3.26
N PHE A 111 -34.27 6.38 4.32
CA PHE A 111 -32.92 5.82 4.23
C PHE A 111 -32.84 4.34 3.82
N LYS A 112 -33.97 3.66 3.62
CA LYS A 112 -34.00 2.35 2.94
C LYS A 112 -33.57 2.47 1.48
N ASP A 113 -33.90 3.57 0.80
CA ASP A 113 -33.52 3.84 -0.59
C ASP A 113 -32.13 4.48 -0.71
N ALA A 114 -31.29 3.95 -1.60
CA ALA A 114 -29.91 4.42 -1.75
C ALA A 114 -29.81 5.85 -2.31
N ASN A 115 -30.69 6.24 -3.22
CA ASN A 115 -30.64 7.57 -3.83
C ASN A 115 -31.04 8.65 -2.80
N THR A 116 -32.01 8.34 -1.93
CA THR A 116 -32.36 9.27 -0.85
C THR A 116 -31.23 9.43 0.17
N ARG A 117 -30.48 8.37 0.49
CA ARG A 117 -29.31 8.45 1.38
C ARG A 117 -28.23 9.36 0.80
N GLU A 118 -27.91 9.15 -0.48
CA GLU A 118 -26.94 9.98 -1.21
C GLU A 118 -27.38 11.45 -1.24
N LEU A 119 -28.64 11.72 -1.58
CA LEU A 119 -29.18 13.09 -1.57
C LEU A 119 -29.09 13.72 -0.18
N PHE A 120 -29.48 12.97 0.87
CA PHE A 120 -29.48 13.45 2.25
C PHE A 120 -28.09 13.85 2.72
N LEU A 121 -27.09 13.01 2.43
CA LEU A 121 -25.71 13.24 2.87
C LEU A 121 -25.03 14.35 2.08
N ASN A 122 -25.35 14.51 0.80
CA ASN A 122 -24.79 15.57 -0.05
C ASN A 122 -25.39 16.97 0.20
N MET A 123 -26.46 17.10 0.99
CA MET A 123 -26.97 18.41 1.41
C MET A 123 -25.93 19.18 2.23
N ARG A 124 -25.85 20.50 2.03
CA ARG A 124 -24.75 21.31 2.57
C ARG A 124 -24.89 21.61 4.07
N SER A 125 -26.10 21.68 4.59
CA SER A 125 -26.37 22.01 5.99
C SER A 125 -27.51 21.17 6.56
N ASP A 126 -27.49 21.01 7.89
CA ASP A 126 -28.54 20.31 8.62
C ASP A 126 -29.89 21.02 8.52
N ASP A 127 -29.88 22.35 8.38
CA ASP A 127 -31.08 23.15 8.13
C ASP A 127 -31.75 22.79 6.80
N SER A 128 -30.96 22.53 5.75
CA SER A 128 -31.47 22.03 4.47
C SER A 128 -32.00 20.60 4.59
N ARG A 129 -31.31 19.75 5.35
CA ARG A 129 -31.75 18.37 5.63
C ARG A 129 -33.08 18.35 6.35
N LEU A 130 -33.25 19.19 7.37
CA LEU A 130 -34.49 19.31 8.15
C LEU A 130 -35.65 19.77 7.26
N LYS A 131 -35.46 20.85 6.49
CA LYS A 131 -36.49 21.36 5.57
C LYS A 131 -36.88 20.33 4.51
N TRP A 132 -35.91 19.57 4.02
CA TRP A 132 -36.17 18.49 3.06
C TRP A 132 -37.01 17.37 3.69
N LEU A 133 -36.68 16.94 4.92
CA LEU A 133 -37.47 15.95 5.65
C LEU A 133 -38.90 16.44 5.91
N GLN A 134 -39.07 17.71 6.30
CA GLN A 134 -40.39 18.34 6.48
C GLN A 134 -41.20 18.34 5.18
N HIS A 135 -40.58 18.68 4.06
CA HIS A 135 -41.25 18.65 2.75
C HIS A 135 -41.64 17.23 2.30
N LYS A 136 -40.98 16.18 2.81
CA LYS A 136 -41.34 14.78 2.52
C LYS A 136 -42.50 14.26 3.37
N GLN A 137 -42.90 15.02 4.39
CA GLN A 137 -44.04 14.69 5.24
C GLN A 137 -45.39 15.11 4.61
N ASP A 138 -45.35 16.07 3.67
CA ASP A 138 -46.50 16.56 2.88
C ASP A 138 -46.81 15.65 1.68
#